data_AF-A0A7W0VH58-F1
#
_entry.id   AF-A0A7W0VH58-F1
#
_cell.length_a   1.000
_cell.length_b   1.000
_cell.length_c   1.000
_cell.angle_alpha   90.00
_cell.angle_beta   90.00
_cell.angle_gamma   90.00
#
_symmetry.space_group_name_H-M   'P 1'
#
loop_
_entity.id
_entity.type
_entity.pdbx_description
1 polymer ?
#
loop_
_entity_poly.entity_id
_entity_poly.type
_entity_poly.pdbx_seq_one_letter_code
_entity_poly.pdbx_strand_id
1 'polypeptide(L)'
;MKKLFSPLALAIALVSTLTGCELYFGGNDSSDDRWTYCANDGYYVCNGDDCDWAGARCPDEPGYMCESDAECAAGCYCSTDGVCEEAGFCNRDSDCPDGFSCDEDRSSCVPDGCSTDADCDAGQY
;
A
#
# COMPACT_ATOMS: atom_id res chain seq x y z
N MET A 1 49.04 -5.93 41.34
CA MET A 1 48.82 -4.51 41.02
C MET A 1 47.33 -4.33 40.77
N LYS A 2 46.70 -3.39 41.48
CA LYS A 2 45.25 -3.12 41.46
C LYS A 2 44.79 -2.76 40.04
N LYS A 3 43.62 -3.22 39.59
CA LYS A 3 42.57 -2.36 38.99
C LYS A 3 41.18 -2.92 39.29
N LEU A 4 40.40 -2.09 39.97
CA LEU A 4 39.00 -2.27 40.32
C LEU A 4 38.17 -2.16 39.03
N PHE A 5 37.30 -3.14 38.77
CA PHE A 5 36.25 -3.03 37.74
C PHE A 5 34.94 -2.65 38.41
N SER A 6 34.51 -1.43 38.13
CA SER A 6 33.28 -0.76 38.61
C SER A 6 32.02 -1.40 37.98
N PRO A 7 30.93 -1.64 38.74
CA PRO A 7 29.65 -2.07 38.20
C PRO A 7 28.75 -0.86 37.99
N LEU A 8 28.95 -0.10 36.90
CA LEU A 8 28.01 0.94 36.49
C LEU A 8 28.10 1.20 34.99
N ALA A 9 27.40 0.41 34.19
CA ALA A 9 26.99 0.76 32.83
C ALA A 9 25.77 -0.10 32.46
N LEU A 10 24.70 0.16 33.19
CA LEU A 10 23.34 -0.18 32.85
C LEU A 10 22.96 0.65 31.60
N ALA A 11 22.90 0.02 30.43
CA ALA A 11 22.07 0.39 29.27
C ALA A 11 22.56 -0.36 28.02
N ILE A 12 22.05 -1.57 27.79
CA ILE A 12 22.03 -2.12 26.43
C ILE A 12 20.59 -2.01 25.97
N ALA A 13 20.42 -1.09 25.02
CA ALA A 13 19.17 -0.65 24.45
C ALA A 13 18.38 -1.80 23.81
N LEU A 14 17.12 -1.91 24.21
CA LEU A 14 16.06 -2.51 23.41
C LEU A 14 15.88 -1.62 22.17
N VAL A 15 16.48 -1.98 21.04
CA VAL A 15 16.09 -1.44 19.74
C VAL A 15 15.26 -2.51 19.07
N SER A 16 13.94 -2.35 19.23
CA SER A 16 12.92 -3.15 18.59
C SER A 16 13.11 -3.15 17.07
N THR A 17 13.04 -4.33 16.48
CA THR A 17 12.94 -4.55 15.04
C THR A 17 11.72 -3.82 14.49
N LEU A 18 11.93 -2.70 13.80
CA LEU A 18 10.90 -2.11 12.94
C LEU A 18 10.95 -2.84 11.60
N THR A 19 10.17 -3.90 11.51
CA THR A 19 9.62 -4.39 10.25
C THR A 19 8.50 -3.43 9.84
N GLY A 20 8.64 -2.77 8.70
CA GLY A 20 7.62 -1.89 8.13
C GLY A 20 8.25 -1.07 7.01
N CYS A 21 7.63 -1.11 5.83
CA CYS A 21 8.06 -0.55 4.54
C CYS A 21 9.27 0.40 4.61
N GLU A 22 10.40 -0.03 4.06
CA GLU A 22 11.56 0.83 3.85
C GLU A 22 11.14 1.94 2.87
N LEU A 23 10.81 3.11 3.43
CA LEU A 23 10.39 4.29 2.68
C LEU A 23 11.54 4.68 1.72
N TYR A 24 11.33 4.42 0.43
CA TYR A 24 12.18 4.95 -0.63
C TYR A 24 11.92 6.45 -0.75
N PHE A 25 12.76 7.25 -0.09
CA PHE A 25 12.78 8.70 -0.28
C PHE A 25 13.41 8.99 -1.65
N GLY A 26 12.57 9.01 -2.69
CA GLY A 26 12.93 9.47 -4.03
C GLY A 26 13.47 10.90 -3.97
N GLY A 27 14.68 11.09 -4.49
CA GLY A 27 15.50 12.28 -4.33
C GLY A 27 15.01 13.53 -5.07
N ASN A 28 15.57 14.63 -4.56
CA ASN A 28 15.33 16.05 -4.79
C ASN A 28 15.46 16.54 -6.25
N ASP A 29 14.54 17.40 -6.70
CA ASP A 29 14.86 18.48 -7.65
C ASP A 29 13.91 19.70 -7.49
N SER A 30 14.56 20.85 -7.28
CA SER A 30 14.22 22.27 -7.37
C SER A 30 12.78 22.83 -7.43
N SER A 31 12.55 23.74 -6.45
CA SER A 31 11.92 25.06 -6.59
C SER A 31 10.40 25.16 -6.64
N ASP A 32 9.75 24.59 -5.63
CA ASP A 32 8.72 25.22 -4.80
C ASP A 32 8.70 24.39 -3.51
N ASP A 33 8.66 24.98 -2.31
CA ASP A 33 8.66 24.21 -1.04
C ASP A 33 7.37 23.38 -0.85
N ARG A 34 6.56 23.26 -1.90
CA ARG A 34 5.30 22.55 -1.93
C ARG A 34 5.50 21.11 -2.38
N TRP A 35 5.27 20.16 -1.49
CA TRP A 35 5.38 18.73 -1.75
C TRP A 35 4.16 17.98 -1.18
N THR A 36 3.94 16.76 -1.67
CA THR A 36 2.81 15.91 -1.24
C THR A 36 3.33 14.79 -0.35
N TYR A 37 2.65 14.57 0.77
CA TYR A 37 2.95 13.49 1.72
C TYR A 37 1.74 12.56 1.86
N CYS A 38 2.00 11.26 1.82
CA CYS A 38 1.00 10.20 1.95
C CYS A 38 1.28 9.40 3.22
N ALA A 39 0.29 9.31 4.09
CA ALA A 39 0.30 8.49 5.29
C ALA A 39 -0.93 7.60 5.34
N ASN A 40 -0.94 6.64 6.28
CA ASN A 40 -2.06 5.70 6.44
C ASN A 40 -3.40 6.40 6.80
N ASP A 41 -3.36 7.61 7.34
CA ASP A 41 -4.52 8.42 7.70
C ASP A 41 -4.92 9.46 6.65
N GLY A 42 -4.17 9.56 5.54
CA GLY A 42 -4.55 10.35 4.38
C GLY A 42 -3.39 11.07 3.69
N TYR A 43 -3.77 12.06 2.92
CA TYR A 43 -2.92 12.87 2.05
C TYR A 43 -2.78 14.28 2.62
N TYR A 44 -1.55 14.78 2.58
CA TYR A 44 -1.19 16.10 3.06
C TYR A 44 -0.49 16.89 1.96
N VAL A 45 -0.82 18.18 1.89
CA VAL A 45 -0.07 19.16 1.10
C VAL A 45 0.85 19.89 2.06
N CYS A 46 2.15 19.77 1.82
CA CYS A 46 3.16 20.37 2.65
C CYS A 46 3.72 21.64 2.01
N ASN A 47 4.01 22.65 2.81
CA ASN A 47 4.82 23.82 2.46
C ASN A 47 5.99 23.89 3.46
N GLY A 48 7.17 23.43 3.06
CA GLY A 48 8.26 23.18 4.00
C GLY A 48 7.89 22.09 5.00
N ASP A 49 7.96 22.40 6.30
CA ASP A 49 7.62 21.48 7.40
C ASP A 49 6.12 21.53 7.80
N ASP A 50 5.35 22.46 7.23
CA ASP A 50 3.93 22.64 7.56
C ASP A 50 3.09 21.83 6.58
N CYS A 51 2.34 20.83 7.09
CA CYS A 51 1.56 19.90 6.27
C CYS A 51 0.09 19.96 6.67
N ASP A 52 -0.76 20.37 5.73
CA ASP A 52 -2.20 20.42 5.91
C ASP A 52 -2.86 19.14 5.39
N TRP A 53 -3.82 18.62 6.15
CA TRP A 53 -4.68 17.52 5.68
C TRP A 53 -5.45 17.99 4.45
N ALA A 54 -5.27 17.28 3.35
CA ALA A 54 -5.85 17.64 2.07
C ALA A 54 -6.88 16.61 1.58
N GLY A 55 -6.88 15.39 2.15
CA GLY A 55 -7.92 14.41 1.91
C GLY A 55 -7.59 13.05 2.52
N ALA A 56 -8.56 12.14 2.48
CA ALA A 56 -8.32 10.75 2.88
C ALA A 56 -7.58 9.94 1.81
N ARG A 57 -7.32 10.51 0.62
CA ARG A 57 -6.81 9.80 -0.56
C ARG A 57 -5.68 10.58 -1.24
N CYS A 58 -4.62 9.89 -1.62
CA CYS A 58 -3.47 10.48 -2.31
C CYS A 58 -3.74 10.71 -3.80
N PRO A 59 -3.40 11.89 -4.34
CA PRO A 59 -3.72 12.25 -5.72
C PRO A 59 -2.83 11.56 -6.78
N ASP A 60 -1.66 11.02 -6.42
CA ASP A 60 -0.64 10.56 -7.39
C ASP A 60 0.14 9.31 -6.93
N GLU A 61 -0.47 8.34 -6.22
CA GLU A 61 0.18 7.03 -6.06
C GLU A 61 -0.19 6.09 -7.22
N PRO A 62 0.80 5.54 -7.97
CA PRO A 62 0.54 4.41 -8.86
C PRO A 62 0.11 3.21 -8.00
N GLY A 63 -1.10 2.70 -8.26
CA GLY A 63 -1.63 1.51 -7.59
C GLY A 63 -2.92 1.72 -6.79
N TYR A 64 -3.48 2.92 -6.75
CA TYR A 64 -4.85 3.13 -6.23
C TYR A 64 -5.89 3.36 -7.33
N MET A 65 -5.53 3.99 -8.45
CA MET A 65 -6.40 4.07 -9.63
C MET A 65 -6.07 2.93 -10.58
N CYS A 66 -7.08 2.39 -11.23
CA CYS A 66 -6.95 1.25 -12.13
C CYS A 66 -8.03 1.31 -13.21
N GLU A 67 -7.71 0.75 -14.37
CA GLU A 67 -8.67 0.38 -15.41
C GLU A 67 -8.89 -1.14 -15.43
N SER A 68 -7.97 -1.90 -14.83
CA SER A 68 -7.97 -3.35 -14.76
C SER A 68 -7.33 -3.88 -13.48
N ASP A 69 -7.68 -5.10 -13.09
CA ASP A 69 -7.14 -5.75 -11.90
C ASP A 69 -5.60 -5.85 -11.95
N ALA A 70 -5.01 -6.02 -13.13
CA ALA A 70 -3.56 -6.15 -13.31
C ALA A 70 -2.74 -4.93 -12.81
N GLU A 71 -3.37 -3.77 -12.68
CA GLU A 71 -2.76 -2.54 -12.16
C GLU A 71 -2.76 -2.49 -10.62
N CYS A 72 -3.54 -3.35 -9.99
CA CYS A 72 -3.66 -3.45 -8.55
C CYS A 72 -2.63 -4.42 -7.96
N ALA A 73 -2.18 -4.13 -6.74
CA ALA A 73 -1.33 -5.02 -5.98
C ALA A 73 -2.00 -6.39 -5.74
N ALA A 74 -1.20 -7.42 -5.49
CA ALA A 74 -1.72 -8.72 -5.12
C ALA A 74 -2.56 -8.63 -3.83
N GLY A 75 -3.70 -9.30 -3.82
CA GLY A 75 -4.74 -9.18 -2.80
C GLY A 75 -5.80 -8.11 -3.11
N CYS A 76 -5.68 -7.39 -4.22
CA CYS A 76 -6.61 -6.34 -4.63
C CYS A 76 -7.16 -6.54 -6.05
N TYR A 77 -8.34 -5.99 -6.28
CA TYR A 77 -9.01 -5.92 -7.58
C TYR A 77 -9.41 -4.49 -7.92
N CYS A 78 -9.66 -4.21 -9.19
CA CYS A 78 -10.13 -2.93 -9.67
C CYS A 78 -11.65 -2.81 -9.54
N SER A 79 -12.09 -1.90 -8.68
CA SER A 79 -13.50 -1.59 -8.49
C SER A 79 -14.05 -0.76 -9.65
N THR A 80 -15.38 -0.78 -9.81
CA THR A 80 -16.09 0.03 -10.82
C THR A 80 -15.88 1.53 -10.66
N ASP A 81 -15.47 1.98 -9.46
CA ASP A 81 -15.09 3.36 -9.19
C ASP A 81 -13.70 3.72 -9.75
N GLY A 82 -13.05 2.81 -10.47
CA GLY A 82 -11.71 2.97 -11.05
C GLY A 82 -10.63 2.98 -9.98
N VAL A 83 -10.84 2.24 -8.88
CA VAL A 83 -9.92 2.19 -7.74
C VAL A 83 -9.66 0.78 -7.26
N CYS A 84 -8.43 0.51 -6.85
CA CYS A 84 -8.05 -0.79 -6.30
C CYS A 84 -8.67 -0.97 -4.90
N GLU A 85 -9.43 -2.05 -4.73
CA GLU A 85 -10.05 -2.46 -3.47
C GLU A 85 -9.47 -3.80 -2.99
N GLU A 86 -9.34 -3.97 -1.68
CA GLU A 86 -8.87 -5.23 -1.09
C GLU A 86 -9.94 -6.32 -1.21
N ALA A 87 -9.53 -7.50 -1.71
CA ALA A 87 -10.34 -8.71 -1.75
C ALA A 87 -9.68 -9.92 -1.08
N GLY A 88 -8.37 -9.85 -0.83
CA GLY A 88 -7.59 -10.88 -0.12
C GLY A 88 -6.75 -11.76 -1.04
N PHE A 89 -5.80 -12.47 -0.44
CA PHE A 89 -4.91 -13.39 -1.14
C PHE A 89 -5.51 -14.78 -1.24
N CYS A 90 -5.24 -15.47 -2.34
CA CYS A 90 -5.72 -16.82 -2.59
C CYS A 90 -4.70 -17.66 -3.35
N ASN A 91 -4.84 -18.99 -3.26
CA ASN A 91 -4.18 -19.94 -4.17
C ASN A 91 -5.19 -20.76 -4.98
N ARG A 92 -6.49 -20.62 -4.69
CA ARG A 92 -7.63 -21.32 -5.31
C ARG A 92 -8.92 -20.66 -4.86
N ASP A 93 -10.00 -20.86 -5.61
CA ASP A 93 -11.31 -20.23 -5.37
C ASP A 93 -11.85 -20.45 -3.95
N SER A 94 -11.61 -21.62 -3.35
CA SER A 94 -12.08 -21.92 -1.99
C SER A 94 -11.41 -21.09 -0.89
N ASP A 95 -10.33 -20.39 -1.21
CA ASP A 95 -9.67 -19.47 -0.29
C ASP A 95 -10.37 -18.09 -0.26
N CYS A 96 -11.22 -17.80 -1.25
CA CYS A 96 -11.95 -16.56 -1.39
C CYS A 96 -13.33 -16.60 -0.70
N PRO A 97 -13.87 -15.44 -0.27
CA PRO A 97 -15.22 -15.35 0.27
C PRO A 97 -16.29 -15.64 -0.80
N ASP A 98 -17.52 -15.94 -0.37
CA ASP A 98 -18.64 -16.17 -1.29
C ASP A 98 -18.81 -14.98 -2.25
N GLY A 99 -18.90 -15.27 -3.55
CA GLY A 99 -19.00 -14.25 -4.61
C GLY A 99 -17.65 -13.71 -5.09
N PHE A 100 -16.55 -14.41 -4.77
CA PHE A 100 -15.21 -14.15 -5.31
C PHE A 100 -14.55 -15.46 -5.77
N SER A 101 -13.75 -15.36 -6.83
CA SER A 101 -12.89 -16.43 -7.35
C SER A 101 -11.42 -16.01 -7.29
N CYS A 102 -10.53 -16.99 -7.40
CA CYS A 102 -9.10 -16.73 -7.31
C CYS A 102 -8.49 -16.48 -8.68
N ASP A 103 -7.95 -15.28 -8.88
CA ASP A 103 -6.92 -15.03 -9.89
C ASP A 103 -5.61 -15.65 -9.37
N GLU A 104 -5.34 -16.90 -9.77
CA GLU A 104 -4.15 -17.65 -9.33
C GLU A 104 -2.84 -16.99 -9.82
N ASP A 105 -2.86 -16.33 -10.98
CA ASP A 105 -1.68 -15.66 -11.55
C ASP A 105 -1.26 -14.46 -10.70
N ARG A 106 -2.24 -13.75 -10.13
CA ARG A 106 -2.01 -12.61 -9.23
C ARG A 106 -2.15 -12.97 -7.75
N SER A 107 -2.49 -14.22 -7.43
CA SER A 107 -2.79 -14.70 -6.08
C SER A 107 -3.80 -13.78 -5.35
N SER A 108 -4.83 -13.34 -6.06
CA SER A 108 -5.79 -12.31 -5.61
C SER A 108 -7.22 -12.78 -5.79
N CYS A 109 -8.06 -12.60 -4.78
CA CYS A 109 -9.49 -12.79 -4.94
C CYS A 109 -10.08 -11.68 -5.81
N VAL A 110 -10.96 -12.02 -6.73
CA VAL A 110 -11.67 -11.08 -7.61
C VAL A 110 -13.17 -11.42 -7.60
N PRO A 111 -14.07 -10.43 -7.69
CA PRO A 111 -15.52 -10.67 -7.64
C PRO A 111 -15.99 -11.65 -8.74
N ASP A 112 -16.93 -12.52 -8.40
CA ASP A 112 -17.55 -13.46 -9.34
C ASP A 112 -18.49 -12.70 -10.31
N GLY A 113 -17.96 -12.38 -11.50
CA GLY A 113 -18.64 -11.73 -12.62
C GLY A 113 -17.64 -10.87 -13.40
N CYS A 114 -17.15 -11.30 -14.56
CA CYS A 114 -17.94 -11.62 -15.75
C CYS A 114 -17.58 -12.95 -16.41
N SER A 115 -18.59 -13.68 -16.89
CA SER A 115 -18.38 -14.95 -17.60
C SER A 115 -18.09 -14.76 -19.10
N THR A 116 -18.40 -13.58 -19.66
CA THR A 116 -18.12 -13.20 -21.06
C THR A 116 -17.80 -11.71 -21.18
N ASP A 117 -17.09 -11.32 -22.24
CA ASP A 117 -16.74 -9.93 -22.60
C ASP A 117 -17.95 -8.99 -22.77
N ALA A 118 -19.15 -9.55 -22.97
CA ALA A 118 -20.40 -8.79 -23.10
C ALA A 118 -21.06 -8.46 -21.75
N ASP A 119 -20.68 -9.16 -20.68
CA ASP A 119 -21.19 -8.92 -19.33
C ASP A 119 -20.38 -7.84 -18.60
N CYS A 120 -19.25 -7.39 -19.19
CA CYS A 120 -18.28 -6.50 -18.60
C CYS A 120 -18.04 -5.24 -19.44
N ASP A 121 -17.77 -4.12 -18.76
CA ASP A 121 -17.19 -2.94 -19.40
C ASP A 121 -15.77 -3.23 -19.89
N ALA A 122 -15.30 -2.49 -20.90
CA ALA A 122 -14.02 -2.75 -21.56
C ALA A 122 -12.85 -2.68 -20.56
N GLY A 123 -12.13 -3.79 -20.37
CA GLY A 123 -10.96 -3.88 -19.49
C GLY A 123 -10.99 -5.00 -18.46
N GLN A 124 -12.15 -5.63 -18.27
CA GLN A 124 -12.37 -6.69 -17.28
C GLN A 124 -12.23 -8.07 -17.96
N TYR A 125 -11.12 -8.76 -17.74
CA TYR A 125 -10.94 -10.18 -18.04
C TYR A 125 -10.11 -10.86 -16.95
#